data_AF-E1NU65-F1
#
_entry.id   AF-E1NU65-F1
#
_cell.length_a   1.000
_cell.length_b   1.000
_cell.length_c   1.000
_cell.angle_alpha   90.00
_cell.angle_beta   90.00
_cell.angle_gamma   90.00
#
_symmetry.space_group_name_H-M   'P 1'
#
loop_
_entity.id
_entity.type
_entity.pdbx_description
1 polymer ?
#
loop_
_entity_poly.entity_id
_entity_poly.type
_entity_poly.pdbx_seq_one_letter_code
_entity_poly.pdbx_strand_id
1 'polypeptide(L)' 'MMSQEFKKLIEQLQDDPKIISKFLADPVAFLEKLHITSEERKALLSRDVEALNVLGLNDSQAVGALSGAHSQRCSTNRRM' A
#
# COMPACT_ATOMS: atom_id res chain seq x y z
N MET A 1 -12.30 11.06 7.20
CA MET A 1 -11.02 11.63 7.65
C MET A 1 -10.09 10.47 7.96
N MET A 2 -8.93 10.44 7.35
CA MET A 2 -7.94 9.37 7.48
C MET A 2 -7.26 9.36 8.85
N SER A 3 -6.87 8.18 9.33
CA SER A 3 -6.08 8.03 10.54
C SER A 3 -4.60 8.40 10.32
N GLN A 4 -3.93 8.84 11.39
CA GLN A 4 -2.49 9.16 11.34
C GLN A 4 -1.64 7.92 11.00
N GLU A 5 -2.03 6.75 11.54
CA GLU A 5 -1.35 5.48 11.27
C GLU A 5 -1.47 5.09 9.80
N PHE A 6 -2.64 5.29 9.19
CA PHE A 6 -2.81 5.03 7.76
C PHE A 6 -2.00 5.99 6.90
N LYS A 7 -1.87 7.26 7.28
CA LYS A 7 -1.02 8.22 6.56
C LYS A 7 0.44 7.76 6.54
N LYS A 8 0.95 7.41 7.72
CA LYS A 8 2.30 6.90 7.90
C LYS A 8 2.52 5.59 7.14
N LEU A 9 1.50 4.74 7.05
CA LEU A 9 1.55 3.52 6.26
C LEU A 9 1.69 3.82 4.76
N ILE A 10 0.91 4.76 4.23
CA ILE A 10 0.96 5.14 2.81
C ILE A 10 2.34 5.70 2.45
N GLU A 11 2.93 6.52 3.31
CA GLU A 11 4.30 7.04 3.13
C GLU A 11 5.32 5.88 3.10
N GLN A 12 5.21 4.90 4.02
CA GLN A 12 6.08 3.73 4.03
C GLN A 12 5.90 2.82 2.81
N LEU A 13 4.68 2.68 2.29
CA LEU A 13 4.41 1.92 1.07
C LEU A 13 4.98 2.57 -0.20
N GLN A 14 5.36 3.85 -0.14
CA GLN A 14 5.98 4.57 -1.25
C GLN A 14 7.51 4.63 -1.14
N ASP A 15 8.04 4.61 0.08
CA ASP A 15 9.47 4.83 0.36
C ASP A 15 10.23 3.55 0.77
N ASP A 16 9.61 2.64 1.54
CA ASP A 16 10.31 1.48 2.12
C ASP A 16 10.02 0.16 1.36
N PRO A 17 10.98 -0.35 0.57
CA PRO A 17 10.81 -1.58 -0.21
C PRO A 17 10.62 -2.83 0.66
N LYS A 18 11.06 -2.83 1.93
CA LYS A 18 10.82 -3.94 2.87
C LYS A 18 9.38 -3.96 3.32
N ILE A 19 8.79 -2.78 3.58
CA ILE A 19 7.37 -2.66 3.93
C ILE A 19 6.50 -3.07 2.75
N ILE A 20 6.83 -2.60 1.55
CA ILE A 20 6.17 -3.03 0.30
C ILE A 20 6.23 -4.56 0.19
N SER A 21 7.41 -5.17 0.33
CA SER A 21 7.57 -6.62 0.23
C SER A 21 6.73 -7.39 1.26
N LYS A 22 6.66 -6.91 2.51
CA LYS A 22 5.82 -7.52 3.57
C LYS A 22 4.33 -7.39 3.28
N PHE A 23 3.91 -6.21 2.81
CA PHE A 23 2.53 -5.95 2.42
C PHE A 23 2.12 -6.83 1.23
N LEU A 24 3.01 -7.05 0.25
CA LEU A 24 2.71 -7.93 -0.89
C LEU A 24 2.72 -9.41 -0.55
N ALA A 25 3.54 -9.83 0.41
CA ALA A 25 3.60 -11.22 0.84
C ALA A 25 2.29 -11.66 1.52
N ASP A 26 1.75 -10.82 2.40
CA ASP A 26 0.47 -11.07 3.05
C ASP A 26 -0.17 -9.75 3.49
N PRO A 27 -0.95 -9.10 2.61
CA PRO A 27 -1.52 -7.79 2.91
C PRO A 27 -2.56 -7.86 4.01
N VAL A 28 -3.30 -8.97 4.13
CA VAL A 28 -4.33 -9.12 5.16
C VAL A 28 -3.67 -9.21 6.53
N ALA A 29 -2.75 -10.17 6.73
CA ALA A 29 -2.07 -10.35 8.01
C ALA A 29 -1.18 -9.15 8.38
N PHE A 30 -0.63 -8.44 7.39
CA PHE A 30 0.14 -7.21 7.62
C PHE A 30 -0.76 -6.08 8.13
N LEU A 31 -1.90 -5.84 7.50
CA LEU A 31 -2.84 -4.79 7.90
C LEU A 31 -3.58 -5.13 9.20
N GLU A 32 -3.74 -6.42 9.54
CA GLU A 32 -4.30 -6.86 10.82
C GLU A 32 -3.52 -6.38 12.05
N LYS A 33 -2.21 -6.19 11.88
CA LYS A 33 -1.32 -5.72 12.94
C LYS A 33 -1.36 -4.20 13.13
N LEU A 34 -2.05 -3.49 12.23
CA LEU A 34 -2.10 -2.03 12.23
C LEU A 34 -3.43 -1.54 12.82
N HIS A 35 -3.36 -0.43 13.55
CA HIS A 35 -4.50 0.24 14.15
C HIS A 35 -5.22 1.14 13.12
N ILE A 36 -5.55 0.57 11.96
CA ILE A 36 -6.33 1.24 10.90
C ILE A 36 -7.76 0.73 10.86
N THR A 37 -8.67 1.59 10.40
CA THR A 37 -10.11 1.32 10.32
C THR A 37 -10.43 0.27 9.25
N SER A 38 -11.60 -0.36 9.36
CA SER A 38 -12.06 -1.35 8.37
C SER A 38 -12.23 -0.76 6.97
N GLU A 39 -12.62 0.52 6.86
CA GLU A 39 -12.77 1.22 5.58
C GLU A 39 -11.42 1.45 4.89
N GLU A 40 -10.44 1.96 5.62
CA GLU A 40 -9.05 2.12 5.18
C GLU A 40 -8.45 0.79 4.73
N ARG A 41 -8.68 -0.26 5.53
CA ARG A 41 -8.21 -1.62 5.24
C ARG A 41 -8.81 -2.15 3.95
N LYS A 42 -10.12 -1.98 3.78
CA LYS A 42 -10.85 -2.40 2.58
C LYS A 42 -10.36 -1.63 1.35
N ALA A 43 -10.19 -0.32 1.45
CA ALA A 43 -9.70 0.50 0.33
C ALA A 43 -8.32 0.05 -0.17
N LEU A 44 -7.39 -0.26 0.75
CA LEU A 44 -6.07 -0.81 0.41
C LEU A 44 -6.14 -2.20 -0.21
N LEU A 45 -6.93 -3.10 0.37
CA LEU A 45 -7.05 -4.49 -0.11
C LEU A 45 -7.73 -4.57 -1.48
N SER A 46 -8.76 -3.75 -1.69
CA SER A 46 -9.51 -3.66 -2.95
C SER A 46 -8.79 -2.86 -4.03
N ARG A 47 -7.65 -2.22 -3.70
CA ARG A 47 -6.90 -1.34 -4.61
C ARG A 47 -7.77 -0.25 -5.22
N ASP A 48 -8.72 0.24 -4.43
CA ASP A 48 -9.76 1.15 -4.89
C ASP A 48 -9.27 2.59 -4.74
N VAL A 49 -8.75 3.16 -5.83
CA VAL A 49 -8.24 4.53 -5.88
C VAL A 49 -9.32 5.55 -5.51
N GLU A 50 -10.57 5.31 -5.91
CA GLU A 50 -11.68 6.20 -5.59
C GLU A 50 -11.99 6.18 -4.09
N ALA A 51 -12.03 4.99 -3.47
CA ALA A 51 -12.20 4.86 -2.03
C ALA A 51 -11.03 5.49 -1.25
N LEU A 52 -9.79 5.36 -1.75
CA LEU A 52 -8.61 6.01 -1.17
C LEU A 52 -8.70 7.54 -1.26
N ASN A 53 -9.21 8.08 -2.36
CA ASN A 53 -9.45 9.52 -2.51
C ASN A 53 -10.52 10.03 -1.55
N VAL A 54 -11.62 9.28 -1.37
CA VAL A 54 -12.67 9.61 -0.38
C VAL A 54 -12.10 9.64 1.04
N LEU A 55 -11.10 8.82 1.35
CA LEU A 55 -10.40 8.83 2.63
C LEU A 55 -9.48 10.05 2.81
N GLY A 56 -9.16 10.77 1.74
CA GLY A 56 -8.36 12.00 1.75
C GLY A 56 -6.96 11.85 1.15
N LEU A 57 -6.68 10.75 0.45
CA LEU A 57 -5.49 10.64 -0.38
C LEU A 57 -5.68 11.41 -1.68
N ASN A 58 -4.58 11.85 -2.28
CA ASN A 58 -4.59 12.29 -3.68
C ASN A 58 -4.27 11.13 -4.62
N ASP A 59 -4.60 11.28 -5.90
CA ASP A 59 -4.40 10.24 -6.92
C ASP A 59 -2.96 9.71 -6.95
N SER A 60 -1.96 10.58 -6.82
CA SER A 60 -0.56 10.18 -6.81
C SER A 60 -0.21 9.31 -5.60
N GLN A 61 -0.79 9.60 -4.43
CA GLN A 61 -0.57 8.80 -3.23
C GLN A 61 -1.31 7.46 -3.30
N ALA A 62 -2.56 7.48 -3.78
CA ALA A 62 -3.37 6.28 -3.96
C ALA A 62 -2.71 5.34 -4.98
N VAL A 63 -2.28 5.86 -6.13
CA VAL A 63 -1.54 5.08 -7.13
C VAL A 63 -0.20 4.63 -6.58
N GLY A 64 0.58 5.49 -5.92
CA GLY A 64 1.89 5.15 -5.37
C GLY A 64 1.85 4.00 -4.35
N ALA A 65 0.87 4.02 -3.43
CA ALA A 65 0.67 2.94 -2.46
C ALA A 65 0.31 1.60 -3.11
N LEU A 66 -0.34 1.62 -4.28
CA LEU A 66 -0.76 0.44 -5.02
C LEU A 66 0.26 -0.02 -6.08
N SER A 67 1.08 0.90 -6.61
CA SER A 67 2.06 0.64 -7.66
C SER A 67 3.23 -0.21 -7.20
N GLY A 68 3.54 -0.24 -5.89
CA GLY A 68 4.51 -1.17 -5.33
C GLY A 68 4.16 -2.64 -5.61
N ALA A 69 2.86 -2.96 -5.77
CA ALA A 69 2.37 -4.30 -6.09
C ALA A 69 2.55 -4.72 -7.55
N HIS A 70 3.06 -3.83 -8.41
CA HIS A 70 3.08 -4.02 -9.86
C HIS A 70 4.49 -4.27 -10.45
N SER A 71 5.43 -4.77 -9.65
CA SER A 71 6.66 -5.37 -10.17
C SER A 71 6.90 -6.77 -9.62
N GLN A 72 6.09 -7.74 -10.07
CA GLN A 72 6.47 -9.17 -10.07
C GLN A 72 7.52 -9.50 -11.15
N ARG A 73 8.31 -8.52 -11.58
CA ARG A 73 9.44 -8.72 -12.49
C ARG A 73 10.65 -7.88 -12.07
N CYS A 74 11.19 -8.16 -10.89
CA CYS A 74 12.64 -8.20 -10.78
C CYS A 74 13.12 -9.42 -11.60
N SER A 75 13.18 -9.28 -12.92
CA SER A 75 14.04 -10.15 -13.71
C SER A 75 15.46 -9.72 -13.39
N THR A 76 16.09 -10.36 -12.39
CA THR A 76 17.55 -10.47 -12.37
C THR A 76 17.92 -11.34 -13.56
N ASN A 77 17.89 -10.74 -14.75
CA ASN A 77 18.61 -11.22 -15.91
C ASN A 77 19.75 -10.24 -16.13
N ARG A 78 20.78 -10.32 -15.28
CA ARG A 78 22.11 -9.88 -15.67
C ARG A 78 22.95 -11.14 -15.82
N ARG A 79 22.81 -11.79 -16.99
CA ARG A 79 23.91 -12.50 -17.64
C ARG A 79 25.11 -11.57 -17.65
N MET A 80 26.17 -11.93 -16.93
CA MET A 80 27.57 -11.79 -17.34
C MET A 80 28.33 -12.92 -16.64
#